data_AF-A0A6N3BD74-F1
#
_entry.id   AF-A0A6N3BD74-F1
#
_cell.length_a   1.000
_cell.length_b   1.000
_cell.length_c   1.000
_cell.angle_alpha   90.00
_cell.angle_beta   90.00
_cell.angle_gamma   90.00
#
_symmetry.space_group_name_H-M   'P 1'
#
loop_
_entity.id
_entity.type
_entity.pdbx_description
1 polymer ?
#
loop_
_entity_poly.entity_id
_entity_poly.type
_entity_poly.pdbx_seq_one_letter_code
_entity_poly.pdbx_strand_id
1 'polypeptide(L)' 'MPLTDDDFLKDSKLELYNEVIESLQEQEETTDVLDYEFDLEEE' A
#
# COMPACT_ATOMS: atom_id res chain seq x y z
N MET A 1 9.64 -6.15 19.95
CA MET A 1 8.59 -7.07 20.43
C MET A 1 7.95 -7.69 19.20
N PRO A 2 7.70 -9.02 19.17
CA PRO A 2 7.00 -9.65 18.06
C PRO A 2 5.53 -9.17 18.07
N LEU A 3 5.02 -8.77 16.91
CA LEU A 3 3.61 -8.44 16.74
C LEU A 3 2.81 -9.74 16.86
N THR A 4 1.84 -9.78 17.77
CA THR A 4 0.97 -10.94 17.98
C THR A 4 -0.40 -10.68 17.36
N ASP A 5 -1.12 -11.74 16.98
CA ASP A 5 -2.45 -11.62 16.35
C ASP A 5 -3.44 -10.81 17.22
N ASP A 6 -3.27 -10.84 18.55
CA ASP A 6 -4.02 -10.03 19.51
C ASP A 6 -3.79 -8.51 19.32
N ASP A 7 -2.61 -8.08 18.87
CA ASP A 7 -2.26 -6.68 18.62
C ASP A 7 -2.94 -6.11 17.36
N PHE A 8 -3.42 -6.99 16.48
CA PHE A 8 -4.19 -6.63 15.28
C PHE A 8 -5.68 -6.49 15.58
N LEU A 9 -6.23 -7.34 16.46
CA LEU A 9 -7.63 -7.29 16.87
C LEU A 9 -7.92 -6.22 17.93
N LYS A 10 -7.00 -5.96 18.87
CA LYS A 10 -7.26 -5.02 19.99
C LYS A 10 -7.13 -3.54 19.63
N ASP A 11 -6.28 -3.19 18.66
CA ASP A 11 -5.88 -1.79 18.42
C ASP A 11 -6.59 -1.12 17.23
N SER A 12 -7.71 -1.64 16.71
CA SER A 12 -8.34 -1.15 15.45
C SER A 12 -7.41 -1.16 14.23
N LYS A 13 -6.21 -1.74 14.32
CA LYS A 13 -5.23 -1.72 13.23
C LYS A 13 -5.79 -2.38 11.97
N LEU A 14 -6.65 -3.38 12.11
CA LEU A 14 -7.31 -4.03 10.98
C LEU A 14 -8.18 -3.05 10.18
N GLU A 15 -8.95 -2.19 10.85
CA GLU A 15 -9.74 -1.15 10.19
C GLU A 15 -8.83 -0.12 9.54
N LEU A 16 -7.75 0.27 10.24
CA LEU A 16 -6.75 1.20 9.71
C LEU A 16 -6.08 0.65 8.44
N TYR A 17 -5.77 -0.65 8.39
CA TYR A 17 -5.23 -1.29 7.20
C TYR A 17 -6.26 -1.30 6.06
N ASN A 18 -7.54 -1.53 6.36
CA ASN A 18 -8.60 -1.47 5.35
C ASN A 18 -8.72 -0.05 4.76
N GLU A 19 -8.73 1.00 5.58
CA GLU A 19 -8.78 2.40 5.12
C GLU A 19 -7.57 2.75 4.23
N VAL A 20 -6.37 2.28 4.60
CA VAL A 20 -5.16 2.49 3.79
C VAL A 20 -5.24 1.76 2.45
N ILE A 21 -5.76 0.53 2.44
CA ILE A 21 -5.93 -0.24 1.20
C ILE A 21 -6.93 0.44 0.26
N GLU A 22 -8.07 0.90 0.78
CA GLU A 22 -9.08 1.62 -0.02
C GLU A 22 -8.50 2.91 -0.61
N SER A 23 -7.75 3.69 0.18
CA SER A 23 -7.11 4.92 -0.30
C SER A 23 -6.05 4.66 -1.38
N LEU A 24 -5.29 3.56 -1.28
CA LEU A 24 -4.33 3.17 -2.31
C LEU A 24 -5.03 2.74 -3.61
N GLN A 25 -6.15 2.03 -3.51
CA GLN A 25 -6.95 1.61 -4.67
C GLN A 25 -7.57 2.81 -5.39
N GLU A 26 -8.12 3.79 -4.67
CA GLU A 26 -8.62 5.03 -5.27
C GLU A 26 -7.49 5.83 -5.95
N GLN A 27 -6.29 5.83 -5.37
CA GLN A 27 -5.12 6.44 -5.99
C GLN A 27 -4.68 5.69 -7.25
N GLU A 28 -4.70 4.36 -7.28
CA GLU A 28 -4.39 3.58 -8.49
C GLU A 28 -5.44 3.79 -9.60
N GLU A 29 -6.73 3.92 -9.25
CA GLU A 29 -7.79 4.18 -10.24
C GLU A 29 -7.68 5.58 -10.86
N THR A 30 -7.16 6.55 -10.10
CA THR A 30 -7.02 7.95 -10.54
C THR A 30 -5.62 8.30 -11.05
N THR A 31 -4.62 7.47 -10.78
CA THR A 31 -3.25 7.65 -11.24
C THR A 31 -3.13 7.09 -12.66
N ASP A 32 -2.85 7.98 -13.62
CA ASP A 32 -2.47 7.57 -14.97
C ASP A 32 -1.32 6.55 -14.89
N VAL A 33 -1.44 5.44 -15.63
CA VAL A 33 -0.40 4.41 -15.73
C VAL A 33 0.89 5.10 -16.16
N LEU A 34 1.85 5.21 -15.24
CA LEU A 34 3.16 5.76 -15.53
C LEU A 34 3.93 4.72 -16.36
N ASP A 35 3.95 4.90 -17.68
CA ASP A 35 4.86 4.21 -18.58
C ASP A 35 6.27 4.74 -18.31
N TYR A 36 6.97 4.09 -17.38
CA TYR A 36 8.39 4.33 -17.16
C TYR A 36 9.17 3.74 -18.34
N GLU A 37 9.65 4.60 -19.23
CA GLU A 37 10.71 4.23 -20.17
C GLU A 37 11.98 3.95 -19.34
N PHE A 38 12.27 2.66 -19.15
CA PHE A 38 13.49 2.21 -18.49
C PHE A 38 14.64 2.31 -19.49
N ASP A 39 15.20 3.51 -19.63
CA ASP A 39 16.44 3.71 -20.37
C ASP A 39 17.60 3.17 -19.52
N LEU A 40 18.00 1.94 -19.82
CA LEU A 40 19.31 1.44 -19.42
C LEU A 40 20.35 2.27 -20.17
N GLU A 41 20.98 3.23 -19.51
CA GLU A 41 22.27 3.75 -19.97
C GLU A 41 23.24 2.56 -20.02
N GLU A 42 23.51 2.05 -21.23
CA GLU A 42 24.58 1.08 -21.48
C GLU A 42 25.92 1.69 -21.05
N GLU A 43 26.66 0.92 -20.24
CA GLU A 43 27.92 1.23 -19.54
C GLU A 43 29.01 1.89 -20.40
#